data_AF-A0A368EU14-F1
#
_entry.id   AF-A0A368EU14-F1
#
_cell.length_a   1.000
_cell.length_b   1.000
_cell.length_c   1.000
_cell.angle_alpha   90.00
_cell.angle_beta   90.00
_cell.angle_gamma   90.00
#
_symmetry.space_group_name_H-M   'P 1'
#
loop_
_entity.id
_entity.type
_entity.pdbx_description
1 polymer ?
#
loop_
_entity_poly.entity_id
_entity_poly.type
_entity_poly.pdbx_seq_one_letter_code
_entity_poly.pdbx_strand_id
1 'polypeptide(L)' 'MIEVNIKDNESLERALRRFKKKWERSGVLKDVKRKAFYEKPSVTKRIAKKQTIRRAIRLAKFNN' A
#
# COMPACT_ATOMS: atom_id res chain seq x y z
N MET A 1 13.64 -5.16 -1.80
CA MET A 1 14.47 -3.92 -1.83
C MET A 1 13.84 -2.98 -2.85
N ILE A 2 13.66 -1.70 -2.52
CA ILE A 2 13.06 -0.72 -3.45
C ILE A 2 14.21 0.02 -4.12
N GLU A 3 14.41 -0.25 -5.40
CA GLU A 3 15.43 0.42 -6.21
C GLU A 3 14.78 1.17 -7.39
N VAL A 4 15.39 2.28 -7.78
CA VAL A 4 15.01 3.07 -8.95
C VAL A 4 16.29 3.41 -9.70
N ASN A 5 16.44 2.88 -10.91
CA ASN A 5 17.55 3.23 -11.78
C ASN A 5 17.33 4.63 -12.34
N ILE A 6 18.36 5.47 -12.24
CA ILE A 6 18.38 6.82 -12.80
C ILE A 6 18.84 6.68 -14.26
N LYS A 7 18.14 7.33 -15.19
CA LYS A 7 18.55 7.37 -16.61
C LYS A 7 19.42 8.60 -16.84
N ASP A 8 20.31 8.53 -17.83
CA ASP A 8 21.34 9.55 -18.10
C ASP A 8 20.80 10.97 -18.37
N ASN A 9 19.53 11.10 -18.78
CA ASN A 9 18.89 12.40 -19.05
C ASN A 9 17.73 12.72 -18.10
N GLU A 10 17.79 12.24 -16.86
CA GLU A 10 16.74 12.43 -15.88
C GLU A 10 17.14 13.36 -14.72
N SER A 11 16.30 14.37 -14.47
CA SER A 11 16.42 15.20 -13.27
C SER A 11 16.23 14.38 -11.99
N LEU A 12 17.09 14.61 -11.00
CA LEU A 12 17.09 13.99 -9.68
C LEU A 12 15.70 14.03 -9.02
N GLU A 13 14.98 15.13 -9.15
CA GLU A 13 13.64 15.30 -8.57
C GLU A 13 12.63 14.30 -9.16
N ARG A 14 12.74 14.02 -10.46
CA ARG A 14 11.87 13.06 -11.14
C ARG A 14 12.16 11.62 -10.68
N ALA A 15 13.43 11.29 -10.47
CA ALA A 15 13.84 10.02 -9.88
C ALA A 15 13.29 9.84 -8.45
N LEU A 16 13.41 10.88 -7.60
CA LEU A 16 12.87 10.88 -6.24
C LEU A 16 11.34 10.71 -6.22
N ARG A 17 10.62 11.37 -7.13
CA ARG A 17 9.16 11.22 -7.22
C ARG A 17 8.74 9.79 -7.55
N ARG A 18 9.46 9.12 -8.46
CA ARG A 18 9.21 7.70 -8.78
C ARG A 18 9.55 6.80 -7.61
N PHE A 19 10.66 7.06 -6.93
CA PHE A 19 11.04 6.32 -5.74
C PHE A 19 9.95 6.42 -4.66
N LYS A 20 9.48 7.64 -4.36
CA LYS A 20 8.38 7.88 -3.43
C LYS A 20 7.12 7.11 -3.84
N LYS A 21 6.73 7.17 -5.12
CA LYS A 21 5.56 6.43 -5.62
C LYS A 21 5.73 4.91 -5.51
N LYS A 22 6.93 4.38 -5.77
CA LYS A 22 7.25 2.95 -5.63
C LYS A 22 7.23 2.52 -4.16
N TRP A 23 7.73 3.38 -3.26
CA TRP A 23 7.68 3.19 -1.81
C TRP A 23 6.25 3.21 -1.26
N GLU A 24 5.44 4.18 -1.64
CA GLU A 24 4.02 4.24 -1.26
C GLU A 24 3.26 3.01 -1.77
N ARG A 25 3.50 2.60 -3.02
CA ARG A 25 2.87 1.41 -3.61
C ARG A 25 3.30 0.10 -2.94
N SER A 26 4.54 0.03 -2.47
CA SER A 26 5.04 -1.15 -1.74
C SER A 26 4.32 -1.39 -0.42
N GLY A 27 3.66 -0.37 0.14
CA GLY A 27 2.90 -0.52 1.39
C GLY A 27 3.76 -0.76 2.63
N VAL A 28 5.08 -0.59 2.55
CA VAL A 28 6.02 -0.84 3.67
C VAL A 28 5.59 -0.10 4.93
N LEU A 29 5.16 1.17 4.84
CA LEU A 29 4.64 1.92 5.97
C LEU A 29 3.41 1.28 6.61
N LYS A 30 2.52 0.70 5.82
CA LYS A 30 1.31 0.03 6.30
C LYS A 30 1.69 -1.25 7.04
N ASP A 31 2.69 -1.98 6.55
CA ASP A 31 3.18 -3.19 7.19
C ASP A 31 3.91 -2.91 8.50
N VAL A 32 4.73 -1.86 8.55
CA VAL A 32 5.39 -1.41 9.78
C VAL A 32 4.33 -1.05 10.83
N LYS A 33 3.32 -0.25 10.46
CA LYS A 33 2.22 0.11 11.39
C LYS A 33 1.43 -1.10 11.88
N ARG A 34 1.17 -2.07 11.00
CA ARG A 34 0.45 -3.31 11.36
C ARG A 34 1.26 -4.20 12.31
N LYS A 35 2.58 -4.21 12.17
CA LYS A 35 3.49 -5.02 12.99
C LYS A 35 3.97 -4.31 14.27
N ALA A 36 3.66 -3.02 14.43
CA ALA A 36 4.11 -2.22 15.56
C ALA A 36 3.56 -2.70 16.91
N PHE A 37 2.43 -3.40 16.91
CA PHE A 37 1.81 -3.98 18.09
C PHE A 37 1.23 -5.35 17.79
N TYR A 38 1.12 -6.19 18.82
CA TYR A 38 0.47 -7.49 18.69
C TYR A 38 -1.05 -7.29 18.54
N GLU A 39 -1.60 -7.80 17.44
CA GLU A 39 -3.03 -7.99 17.28
C GLU A 39 -3.38 -9.47 17.46
N LYS A 40 -4.37 -9.75 18.31
CA LYS A 40 -4.91 -11.11 18.43
C LYS A 40 -5.41 -11.60 17.07
N PRO A 41 -5.17 -12.87 16.67
CA PRO A 41 -5.59 -13.39 15.37
C PRO A 41 -7.08 -13.21 15.05
N SER A 42 -7.94 -13.26 16.06
CA SER A 42 -9.38 -13.02 15.91
C SER A 42 -9.70 -11.60 15.46
N VAL A 43 -8.97 -10.60 15.96
CA VAL A 43 -9.15 -9.19 15.61
C VAL A 43 -8.72 -8.97 14.16
N THR A 44 -7.56 -9.48 13.77
CA THR A 44 -7.06 -9.38 12.39
C THR A 44 -8.01 -10.04 11.40
N LYS A 45 -8.54 -11.24 11.71
CA LYS A 45 -9.56 -11.93 10.88
C LYS A 45 -10.84 -11.09 10.72
N ARG A 46 -11.32 -10.48 11.80
CA ARG A 46 -12.51 -9.61 11.79
C ARG A 46 -12.29 -8.36 10.92
N ILE A 47 -11.13 -7.72 11.04
CA ILE A 47 -10.76 -6.54 10.24
C ILE A 47 -10.69 -6.91 8.75
N ALA A 48 -10.05 -8.03 8.41
CA ALA A 48 -9.94 -8.52 7.04
C ALA A 48 -11.32 -8.75 6.41
N LYS A 49 -12.24 -9.45 7.10
CA LYS A 49 -13.61 -9.67 6.64
C LYS A 49 -14.35 -8.35 6.35
N LYS A 50 -14.24 -7.38 7.26
CA LYS A 50 -14.85 -6.04 7.11
C LYS A 50 -14.28 -5.29 5.90
N GLN A 51 -12.97 -5.39 5.66
CA GLN A 51 -12.32 -4.76 4.51
C GLN A 51 -12.79 -5.37 3.18
N THR A 52 -12.93 -6.69 3.11
CA THR A 52 -13.43 -7.39 1.91
C THR A 52 -14.85 -6.96 1.56
N ILE A 53 -15.76 -6.93 2.55
CA ILE A 53 -17.15 -6.50 2.35
C ILE A 53 -17.19 -5.05 1.84
N ARG A 54 -16.44 -4.14 2.46
CA ARG A 54 -16.34 -2.74 2.02
C ARG A 54 -15.84 -2.61 0.58
N ARG A 55 -14.86 -3.43 0.18
CA ARG A 55 -14.34 -3.45 -1.19
C ARG A 55 -15.38 -3.96 -2.19
N ALA A 56 -16.11 -5.02 -1.86
CA ALA A 56 -17.17 -5.57 -2.69
C ALA A 56 -18.30 -4.55 -2.92
N ILE A 57 -18.77 -3.88 -1.85
CA ILE A 57 -19.79 -2.82 -1.94
C ILE A 57 -19.31 -1.67 -2.84
N ARG A 58 -18.05 -1.24 -2.70
CA ARG A 58 -17.50 -0.16 -3.54
C ARG A 58 -17.45 -0.56 -5.02
N LEU A 59 -17.08 -1.80 -5.33
CA LEU A 59 -17.04 -2.29 -6.71
C LEU A 59 -18.45 -2.39 -7.32
N ALA A 60 -19.41 -2.90 -6.56
CA ALA A 60 -20.81 -2.97 -7.00
C ALA A 60 -21.39 -1.58 -7.32
N LYS A 61 -21.02 -0.54 -6.54
CA LYS A 61 -21.40 0.85 -6.80
C LYS A 61 -20.77 1.47 -8.05
N PHE A 62 -19.66 0.92 -8.54
CA PHE A 62 -18.97 1.44 -9.73
C PHE A 62 -19.47 0.80 -11.03
N ASN A 63 -20.11 -0.37 -10.94
CA ASN A 63 -20.60 -1.14 -12.08
C ASN A 63 -22.07 -0.85 -12.43
N ASN A 64 -22.70 0.10 -11.75
CA ASN A 64 -24.09 0.51 -11.91
C ASN A 64 -24.16 2.02 -12.03
#